data_AF-A0A453D5J9-F1
#
_entry.id   AF-A0A453D5J9-F1
#
_cell.length_a   1.000
_cell.length_b   1.000
_cell.length_c   1.000
_cell.angle_alpha   90.00
_cell.angle_beta   90.00
_cell.angle_gamma   90.00
#
_symmetry.space_group_name_H-M   'P 1'
#
loop_
_entity.id
_entity.type
_entity.pdbx_description
1 polymer ?
#
loop_
_entity_poly.entity_id
_entity_poly.type
_entity_poly.pdbx_seq_one_letter_code
_entity_poly.pdbx_strand_id
1 'polypeptide(L)'
;LRLLLLQQVLQHLYGRLPVEHAARRDCREEVEMLFPLTFPIPTIPNWSVDGIILHAKFESAKPLDQSHLERTKAIMKSQADHAFRLKDYKLASKAYGVVSPLNLIYGLWWFRR
;
A
#
# COMPACT_ATOMS: atom_id res chain seq x y z
N LEU A 1 7.91 19.58 -23.93
CA LEU A 1 8.30 20.21 -22.64
C LEU A 1 7.15 20.25 -21.62
N ARG A 2 5.96 20.78 -21.95
CA ARG A 2 4.83 20.89 -21.00
C ARG A 2 4.28 19.56 -20.44
N LEU A 3 4.20 18.51 -21.27
CA LEU A 3 3.70 17.18 -20.85
C LEU A 3 4.67 16.44 -19.94
N LEU A 4 5.98 16.56 -20.19
CA LEU A 4 7.04 15.98 -19.36
C LEU A 4 7.04 16.59 -17.95
N LEU A 5 6.83 17.91 -17.85
CA LEU A 5 6.73 18.60 -16.55
C LEU A 5 5.50 18.14 -15.74
N LEU A 6 4.34 17.94 -16.38
CA LEU A 6 3.16 17.38 -15.73
C LEU A 6 3.41 15.95 -15.24
N GLN A 7 4.07 15.13 -16.05
CA GLN A 7 4.44 13.77 -15.68
C GLN A 7 5.42 13.75 -14.50
N GLN A 8 6.43 14.62 -14.50
CA GLN A 8 7.41 14.75 -13.43
C GLN A 8 6.78 15.29 -12.13
N VAL A 9 5.87 16.26 -12.21
CA VAL A 9 5.15 16.81 -11.05
C VAL A 9 4.21 15.76 -10.45
N LEU A 10 3.52 14.96 -11.28
CA LEU A 10 2.69 13.86 -10.80
C LEU A 10 3.51 12.73 -10.16
N GLN A 11 4.68 12.41 -10.72
CA GLN A 11 5.62 11.47 -10.10
C GLN A 11 6.04 11.91 -8.70
N HIS A 12 6.39 13.20 -8.53
CA HIS A 12 6.82 13.73 -7.24
C HIS A 12 5.73 13.75 -6.18
N LEU A 13 4.47 13.97 -6.56
CA LEU A 13 3.34 14.02 -5.62
C LEU A 13 2.90 12.62 -5.14
N TYR A 14 3.03 11.58 -5.97
CA TYR A 14 2.56 10.23 -5.65
C TYR A 14 3.67 9.20 -5.45
N GLY A 15 4.94 9.59 -5.61
CA GLY A 15 6.11 8.71 -5.51
C GLY A 15 6.21 7.66 -6.61
N ARG A 16 5.27 7.64 -7.57
CA ARG A 16 5.21 6.72 -8.73
C ARG A 16 4.45 7.35 -9.89
N LEU A 17 4.65 6.82 -11.09
CA LEU A 17 3.93 7.24 -12.28
C LEU A 17 2.44 6.86 -12.24
N PRO A 18 1.55 7.67 -12.86
CA PRO A 18 0.14 7.34 -13.00
C PRO A 18 -0.12 5.96 -13.62
N VAL A 19 0.66 5.57 -14.65
CA VAL A 19 0.52 4.27 -15.32
C VAL A 19 0.92 3.08 -14.43
N GLU A 20 1.93 3.24 -13.58
CA GLU A 20 2.32 2.23 -12.59
C GLU A 20 1.25 2.09 -11.50
N HIS A 21 0.63 3.21 -11.10
CA HIS A 21 -0.43 3.21 -10.12
C HIS A 21 -1.68 2.47 -10.63
N ALA A 22 -2.10 2.75 -11.86
CA ALA A 22 -3.20 2.05 -12.54
C ALA A 22 -2.92 0.54 -12.64
N ALA A 23 -1.70 0.17 -13.05
CA ALA A 23 -1.29 -1.23 -13.18
C ALA A 23 -1.33 -1.99 -11.84
N ARG A 24 -0.92 -1.34 -10.74
CA ARG A 24 -0.98 -1.94 -9.40
C ARG A 24 -2.41 -2.13 -8.88
N ARG A 25 -3.38 -1.35 -9.37
CA ARG A 25 -4.81 -1.52 -9.07
C ARG A 25 -5.47 -2.59 -9.95
N ASP A 26 -4.70 -3.23 -10.85
CA ASP A 26 -5.19 -4.17 -11.87
C ASP A 26 -6.25 -3.54 -12.80
N CYS A 27 -6.19 -2.21 -12.99
CA CYS A 27 -7.09 -1.46 -13.86
C CYS A 27 -6.49 -1.35 -15.27
N ARG A 28 -6.68 -2.37 -16.11
CA ARG A 28 -6.10 -2.44 -17.46
C ARG A 28 -6.51 -1.27 -18.34
N GLU A 29 -7.77 -0.85 -18.27
CA GLU A 29 -8.33 0.24 -19.07
C GLU A 29 -7.62 1.58 -18.78
N GLU A 30 -7.32 1.86 -17.52
CA GLU A 30 -6.55 3.04 -17.12
C GLU A 30 -5.11 2.96 -17.62
N VAL A 31 -4.49 1.77 -17.60
CA VAL A 31 -3.14 1.55 -18.15
C VAL A 31 -3.13 1.80 -19.65
N GLU A 32 -4.10 1.28 -20.40
CA GLU A 32 -4.21 1.47 -21.85
C GLU A 32 -4.46 2.93 -22.23
N MET A 33 -5.27 3.65 -21.46
CA MET A 33 -5.52 5.08 -21.66
C MET A 33 -4.26 5.92 -21.40
N LEU A 34 -3.49 5.59 -20.36
CA LEU A 34 -2.30 6.32 -19.97
C LEU A 34 -1.06 5.93 -20.79
N PHE A 35 -1.00 4.69 -21.30
CA PHE A 35 0.13 4.17 -22.06
C PHE A 35 0.63 5.10 -23.18
N PRO A 36 -0.22 5.61 -24.11
CA PRO A 36 0.23 6.52 -25.17
C PRO A 36 0.70 7.89 -24.64
N LEU A 37 0.37 8.23 -23.40
CA LEU A 37 0.77 9.47 -22.73
C LEU A 37 2.04 9.31 -21.87
N THR A 38 2.60 8.10 -21.82
CA THR A 38 3.75 7.77 -20.97
C THR A 38 4.95 7.30 -21.77
N PHE A 39 6.13 7.79 -21.38
CA PHE A 39 7.40 7.31 -21.90
C PHE A 39 7.88 6.05 -21.19
N PRO A 40 8.69 5.23 -21.87
CA PRO A 40 9.32 4.05 -21.27
C PRO A 40 10.04 4.36 -19.97
N ILE A 41 9.74 3.57 -18.94
CA ILE A 41 10.36 3.68 -17.63
C ILE A 41 11.57 2.73 -17.61
N PRO A 42 12.78 3.20 -17.23
CA PRO A 42 13.99 2.36 -17.22
C PRO A 42 13.90 1.11 -16.34
N THR A 43 13.01 1.10 -15.35
CA THR A 43 12.79 -0.03 -14.44
C THR A 43 11.95 -1.16 -15.05
N ILE A 44 11.27 -0.90 -16.18
CA ILE A 44 10.39 -1.86 -16.85
C ILE A 44 11.04 -2.28 -18.18
N PRO A 45 11.69 -3.46 -18.25
CA PRO A 45 12.43 -3.88 -19.44
C PRO A 45 11.53 -4.16 -20.66
N ASN A 46 10.31 -4.66 -20.43
CA ASN A 46 9.32 -4.91 -21.46
C ASN A 46 8.29 -3.77 -21.47
N TRP A 47 8.50 -2.76 -22.32
CA TRP A 47 7.58 -1.62 -22.41
C TRP A 47 6.35 -1.95 -23.26
N SER A 48 5.36 -2.57 -22.61
CA SER A 48 4.03 -2.83 -23.16
C SER A 48 3.01 -2.77 -22.03
N VAL A 49 1.72 -2.67 -22.36
CA VAL A 49 0.63 -2.73 -21.36
C VAL A 49 0.78 -3.98 -20.49
N ASP A 50 0.99 -5.14 -21.11
CA ASP A 50 1.19 -6.40 -20.38
C ASP A 50 2.48 -6.38 -19.55
N GLY A 51 3.57 -5.80 -20.06
CA GLY A 51 4.83 -5.67 -19.34
C GLY A 51 4.73 -4.78 -18.10
N ILE A 52 3.97 -3.68 -18.19
CA ILE A 52 3.70 -2.78 -17.05
C ILE A 52 2.85 -3.50 -15.99
N ILE A 53 1.80 -4.23 -16.41
CA ILE A 53 0.95 -5.01 -15.51
C ILE A 53 1.76 -6.11 -14.81
N LEU A 54 2.57 -6.85 -15.57
CA LEU A 54 3.45 -7.89 -15.02
C LEU A 54 4.47 -7.32 -14.04
N HIS A 55 5.07 -6.17 -14.36
CA HIS A 55 5.99 -5.49 -13.46
C HIS A 55 5.30 -5.07 -12.16
N ALA A 56 4.10 -4.48 -12.24
CA ALA A 56 3.33 -4.09 -11.06
C ALA A 56 2.95 -5.32 -10.20
N LYS A 57 2.56 -6.43 -10.82
CA LYS A 57 2.28 -7.70 -10.13
C LYS A 57 3.52 -8.24 -9.44
N PHE A 58 4.67 -8.26 -10.12
CA PHE A 58 5.94 -8.67 -9.53
C PHE A 58 6.35 -7.78 -8.35
N GLU A 59 6.24 -6.46 -8.49
CA GLU A 59 6.54 -5.51 -7.42
C GLU A 59 5.61 -5.67 -6.22
N SER A 60 4.33 -5.96 -6.46
CA SER A 60 3.36 -6.25 -5.39
C SER A 60 3.55 -7.61 -4.72
N ALA A 61 4.13 -8.56 -5.45
CA ALA A 61 4.44 -9.90 -4.96
C ALA A 61 5.79 -9.96 -4.22
N LYS A 62 6.63 -8.93 -4.33
CA LYS A 62 7.78 -8.79 -3.46
C LYS A 62 7.27 -8.78 -2.02
N PRO A 63 7.76 -9.67 -1.15
CA PRO A 63 7.36 -9.65 0.25
C PRO A 63 7.61 -8.24 0.77
N LEU A 64 6.53 -7.59 1.23
CA LEU A 64 6.60 -6.28 1.87
C LEU A 64 7.74 -6.38 2.87
N ASP A 65 8.75 -5.51 2.76
CA ASP A 65 9.94 -5.57 3.60
C ASP A 65 9.49 -5.81 5.05
N GLN A 66 9.91 -6.95 5.62
CA GLN A 66 9.43 -7.39 6.93
C GLN A 66 9.65 -6.30 7.97
N SER A 67 10.68 -5.47 7.76
CA SER A 67 10.98 -4.27 8.56
C SER A 67 9.82 -3.27 8.57
N HIS A 68 9.18 -3.02 7.42
CA HIS A 68 8.05 -2.12 7.26
C HIS A 68 6.79 -2.70 7.89
N LEU A 69 6.53 -4.00 7.71
CA LEU A 69 5.38 -4.67 8.33
C LEU A 69 5.46 -4.62 9.85
N GLU A 70 6.62 -4.95 10.42
CA GLU A 70 6.84 -4.91 11.87
C GLU A 70 6.75 -3.47 12.42
N ARG A 71 7.27 -2.48 11.67
CA ARG A 71 7.12 -1.07 12.02
C ARG A 71 5.65 -0.63 12.05
N THR A 72 4.87 -0.97 11.02
CA THR A 72 3.44 -0.63 10.97
C THR A 72 2.67 -1.33 12.08
N LYS A 73 2.98 -2.60 12.35
CA LYS A 73 2.40 -3.36 13.47
C LYS A 73 2.71 -2.72 14.82
N ALA A 74 3.95 -2.27 15.04
CA ALA A 74 4.37 -1.59 16.26
C ALA A 74 3.64 -0.25 16.45
N ILE A 75 3.46 0.53 15.38
CA ILE A 75 2.70 1.80 15.41
C ILE A 75 1.24 1.55 15.76
N MET A 76 0.59 0.58 15.10
CA MET A 76 -0.82 0.28 15.37
C MET A 76 -1.02 -0.28 16.78
N LYS A 77 -0.08 -1.08 17.26
CA LYS A 77 -0.07 -1.55 18.66
C LYS A 77 0.08 -0.39 19.65
N SER A 78 1.00 0.54 19.41
CA SER A 78 1.18 1.69 20.31
C SER A 78 -0.04 2.62 20.32
N GLN A 79 -0.71 2.80 19.17
CA GLN A 79 -1.99 3.52 19.07
C GLN A 79 -3.10 2.81 19.84
N ALA A 80 -3.20 1.48 19.72
CA ALA A 80 -4.17 0.70 20.47
C ALA A 80 -3.91 0.76 21.98
N ASP A 81 -2.65 0.63 22.41
CA ASP A 81 -2.26 0.73 23.81
C ASP A 81 -2.52 2.14 24.37
N HIS A 82 -2.33 3.18 23.56
CA HIS A 82 -2.66 4.56 23.94
C HIS A 82 -4.17 4.77 24.10
N ALA A 83 -4.98 4.30 23.15
CA ALA A 83 -6.44 4.35 23.24
C ALA A 83 -6.97 3.56 24.45
N PHE A 84 -6.34 2.42 24.76
CA PHE A 84 -6.65 1.61 25.94
C PHE A 84 -6.39 2.37 27.24
N ARG A 85 -5.24 3.05 27.37
CA ARG A 85 -4.93 3.89 28.54
C ARG A 85 -5.92 5.03 28.73
N LEU A 86 -6.47 5.56 27.64
CA LEU A 86 -7.51 6.60 27.65
C LEU A 86 -8.92 6.05 27.97
N LYS A 87 -9.06 4.73 28.21
CA LYS A 87 -10.34 4.02 28.40
C LYS A 87 -11.31 4.18 27.21
N ASP A 88 -10.80 4.55 26.04
CA ASP A 88 -11.58 4.57 24.81
C ASP A 88 -11.53 3.18 24.18
N TYR A 89 -12.29 2.28 24.81
CA TYR A 89 -12.34 0.86 24.42
C TYR A 89 -12.89 0.66 23.01
N LYS A 90 -13.72 1.59 22.52
CA LYS A 90 -14.28 1.55 21.17
C LYS A 90 -13.21 1.82 20.13
N LEU A 91 -12.35 2.82 20.37
CA LEU A 91 -11.22 3.12 19.50
C LEU A 91 -10.13 2.03 19.56
N ALA A 92 -9.82 1.53 20.77
CA ALA A 92 -8.83 0.47 20.96
C ALA A 92 -9.23 -0.84 20.27
N SER A 93 -10.50 -1.25 20.39
CA SER A 93 -11.01 -2.46 19.74
C SER A 93 -10.92 -2.37 18.21
N LYS A 94 -11.22 -1.20 17.64
CA LYS A 94 -11.10 -0.98 16.19
C LYS A 94 -9.64 -1.08 15.74
N ALA A 95 -8.71 -0.52 16.52
CA ALA A 95 -7.28 -0.56 16.21
C ALA A 95 -6.70 -1.98 16.27
N TYR A 96 -7.04 -2.78 17.29
CA TYR A 96 -6.58 -4.18 17.38
C TYR A 96 -7.16 -5.08 16.28
N GLY A 97 -8.41 -4.84 15.84
CA GLY A 97 -9.03 -5.60 14.77
C GLY A 97 -8.31 -5.48 13.42
N VAL A 98 -7.56 -4.38 13.21
CA VAL A 98 -6.74 -4.15 12.00
C VAL A 98 -5.39 -4.88 12.08
N VAL A 99 -4.93 -5.27 13.29
CA VAL A 99 -3.58 -5.81 13.54
C VAL A 99 -3.52 -7.35 13.46
N SER A 100 -4.63 -8.07 13.67
CA SER A 100 -4.64 -9.53 13.51
C SER A 100 -6.05 -10.12 13.40
N PRO A 101 -6.33 -11.02 12.43
CA PRO A 101 -7.58 -11.79 12.39
C PRO A 101 -7.72 -12.82 13.53
N LEU A 102 -6.62 -13.17 14.21
CA LEU A 102 -6.56 -14.30 15.17
C LEU A 102 -6.81 -13.88 16.64
N ASN A 103 -6.97 -12.58 16.93
CA ASN A 103 -6.99 -12.07 18.30
C ASN A 103 -8.35 -12.12 19.01
N LEU A 104 -9.44 -12.53 18.36
CA LEU A 104 -10.72 -12.70 19.07
C LEU A 104 -10.64 -13.78 20.16
N ILE A 105 -9.81 -14.81 19.97
CA ILE A 105 -9.68 -15.94 20.89
C ILE A 105 -8.73 -15.57 22.05
N TYR A 106 -7.65 -14.85 21.77
CA TYR A 106 -6.68 -14.40 22.79
C TYR A 106 -7.16 -13.19 23.59
N GLY A 107 -8.02 -12.33 23.02
CA GLY A 107 -8.61 -11.19 23.71
C GLY A 107 -9.50 -11.57 24.90
N LEU A 108 -10.19 -12.72 24.83
CA LEU A 108 -10.99 -13.25 25.94
C LEU A 108 -10.12 -13.87 27.05
N TRP A 109 -8.94 -14.40 26.70
CA TRP A 109 -7.98 -14.93 27.68
C TRP A 109 -7.27 -13.82 28.48
N TRP A 110 -7.08 -12.64 27.86
CA TRP A 110 -6.48 -11.48 28.52
C TRP A 110 -7.44 -10.73 29.46
N PHE A 111 -8.74 -11.00 29.40
CA PHE A 111 -9.77 -10.34 30.23
C PHE A 111 -9.98 -11.02 31.60
N ARG A 112 -9.20 -12.05 31.95
CA ARG A 112 -9.37 -12.83 33.18
C ARG A 112 -8.15 -12.83 34.12
N ARG A 113 -7.27 -11.84 34.02
CA ARG A 113 -6.15 -11.67 34.95
C ARG A 113 -5.98 -10.22 35.38
#